data_AF-A0A452Y7P9-F1
#
_entry.id   AF-A0A452Y7P9-F1
#
_cell.length_a   1.000
_cell.length_b   1.000
_cell.length_c   1.000
_cell.angle_alpha   90.00
_cell.angle_beta   90.00
_cell.angle_gamma   90.00
#
_symmetry.space_group_name_H-M   'P 1'
#
loop_
_entity.id
_entity.type
_entity.pdbx_description
1 polymer ?
#
loop_
_entity_poly.entity_id
_entity_poly.type
_entity_poly.pdbx_seq_one_letter_code
_entity_poly.pdbx_strand_id
1 'polypeptide(L)'
;MEYHNIFTTGCMIWIVIAEVLPDAFKEATPSQVASAGTLAVAFMETLSTVLQGFTDGHGLEDTSGFLVSLVFGLGPLFGGIILVAFSLAFNMPHPLLTGVASGIAFRLASWRPLQLVMSLKMGFFTTLFLLLGGSVFYHLVEASILMVAKHKKSSVNVITSSSGLSLSVLTQQSLLACGCVFLHAYAEGLALGVAARKASGLGRYMVLPVSLHGLPRGAAVASCVYGATDSWRGALAAAALTGLAGPSAAIGAILAKIGYDGLDYWMVIACGALIPSFGRVFRHSLRLDARKSVCGLLIGFGFAWVCLMSTRFICLHTPYCNSAPEAVT
;
A
#
# COMPACT_ATOMS: atom_id res chain seq x y z
N MET A 1 -5.52 41.48 4.58
CA MET A 1 -5.46 40.01 4.38
C MET A 1 -5.65 39.23 5.69
N GLU A 2 -5.08 39.65 6.83
CA GLU A 2 -5.22 38.93 8.12
C GLU A 2 -6.66 38.71 8.61
N TYR A 3 -7.54 39.72 8.53
CA TYR A 3 -8.94 39.59 9.00
C TYR A 3 -9.73 38.50 8.26
N HIS A 4 -9.44 38.27 6.98
CA HIS A 4 -10.11 37.24 6.19
C HIS A 4 -9.65 35.82 6.61
N ASN A 5 -8.35 35.63 6.84
CA ASN A 5 -7.80 34.34 7.28
C ASN A 5 -8.29 33.94 8.68
N ILE A 6 -8.38 34.90 9.60
CA ILE A 6 -8.90 34.66 10.97
C ILE A 6 -10.38 34.25 10.90
N PHE A 7 -11.17 34.95 10.08
CA PHE A 7 -12.58 34.62 9.89
C PHE A 7 -12.77 33.22 9.30
N THR A 8 -12.05 32.89 8.22
CA THR A 8 -12.12 31.55 7.60
C THR A 8 -11.70 30.45 8.56
N THR A 9 -10.63 30.66 9.33
CA THR A 9 -10.17 29.68 10.34
C THR A 9 -11.21 29.49 11.44
N GLY A 10 -11.83 30.57 11.90
CA GLY A 10 -12.92 30.53 12.89
C GLY A 10 -14.14 29.74 12.39
N CYS A 11 -14.55 29.94 11.14
CA CYS A 11 -15.65 29.17 10.54
C CYS A 11 -15.33 27.67 10.44
N MET A 12 -14.10 27.30 10.06
CA MET A 12 -13.69 25.90 9.97
C MET A 12 -13.66 25.22 11.34
N ILE A 13 -13.15 25.90 12.38
CA ILE A 13 -13.18 25.40 13.76
C ILE A 13 -14.62 25.23 14.25
N TRP A 14 -15.50 26.21 13.96
CA TRP A 14 -16.90 26.13 14.33
C TRP A 14 -17.61 24.93 13.68
N ILE A 15 -17.43 24.72 12.37
CA ILE A 15 -18.00 23.55 11.65
C ILE A 15 -17.52 22.24 12.30
N VAL A 16 -16.23 22.14 12.64
CA VAL A 16 -15.69 20.94 13.28
C VAL A 16 -16.33 20.68 14.66
N ILE A 17 -16.50 21.73 15.48
CA ILE A 17 -17.05 21.60 16.84
C ILE A 17 -18.57 21.40 16.82
N ALA A 18 -19.29 22.12 15.96
CA ALA A 18 -20.75 22.18 15.96
C ALA A 18 -21.40 21.07 15.11
N GLU A 19 -20.71 20.57 14.08
CA GLU A 19 -21.27 19.57 13.16
C GLU A 19 -20.48 18.27 13.19
N VAL A 20 -19.16 18.33 12.95
CA VAL A 20 -18.34 17.12 12.75
C VAL A 20 -18.16 16.30 14.04
N LEU A 21 -17.82 16.94 15.16
CA LEU A 21 -17.65 16.25 16.45
C LEU A 21 -18.97 15.60 16.93
N PRO A 22 -20.10 16.32 16.96
CA PRO A 22 -21.38 15.76 17.37
C PRO A 22 -21.83 14.59 16.50
N ASP A 23 -21.63 14.65 15.18
CA ASP A 23 -21.91 13.52 14.30
C ASP A 23 -20.96 12.35 14.53
N ALA A 24 -19.67 12.60 14.76
CA ALA A 24 -18.71 11.53 15.05
C ALA A 24 -19.05 10.76 16.34
N PHE A 25 -19.54 11.45 17.39
CA PHE A 25 -19.96 10.80 18.63
C PHE A 25 -21.24 9.97 18.48
N LYS A 26 -22.02 10.14 17.41
CA LYS A 26 -23.18 9.27 17.12
C LYS A 26 -22.74 7.88 16.64
N GLU A 27 -21.59 7.79 15.96
CA GLU A 27 -21.12 6.55 15.33
C GLU A 27 -19.92 5.89 16.04
N ALA A 28 -19.19 6.59 16.90
CA ALA A 28 -17.94 6.11 17.50
C ALA A 28 -17.78 6.46 18.99
N THR A 29 -16.95 5.69 19.70
CA THR A 29 -16.67 5.96 21.13
C THR A 29 -15.80 7.21 21.29
N PRO A 30 -15.90 7.92 22.43
CA PRO A 30 -15.12 9.14 22.65
C PRO A 30 -13.60 8.95 22.50
N SER A 31 -13.08 7.78 22.87
CA SER A 31 -11.67 7.40 22.68
C SER A 31 -11.26 7.27 21.21
N GLN A 32 -12.15 6.74 20.36
CA GLN A 32 -11.91 6.62 18.92
C GLN A 32 -11.94 7.99 18.24
N VAL A 33 -12.90 8.84 18.62
CA VAL A 33 -12.99 10.22 18.11
C VAL A 33 -11.77 11.03 18.52
N ALA A 34 -11.34 10.93 19.78
CA ALA A 34 -10.15 11.62 20.28
C ALA A 34 -8.88 11.17 19.56
N SER A 35 -8.65 9.85 19.43
CA SER A 35 -7.48 9.32 18.73
C SER A 35 -7.46 9.68 17.24
N ALA A 36 -8.61 9.62 16.56
CA ALA A 36 -8.74 10.07 15.17
C ALA A 36 -8.43 11.57 15.03
N GLY A 37 -8.93 12.40 15.96
CA GLY A 37 -8.63 13.84 16.01
C GLY A 37 -7.16 14.13 16.21
N THR A 38 -6.50 13.47 17.17
CA THR A 38 -5.06 13.63 17.42
C THR A 38 -4.24 13.21 16.20
N LEU A 39 -4.59 12.10 15.54
CA LEU A 39 -3.91 11.63 14.34
C LEU A 39 -4.11 12.58 13.16
N ALA A 40 -5.31 13.15 13.01
CA ALA A 40 -5.60 14.16 11.98
C ALA A 40 -4.80 15.45 12.18
N VAL A 41 -4.68 15.94 13.43
CA VAL A 41 -3.86 17.11 13.76
C VAL A 41 -2.38 16.82 13.52
N ALA A 42 -1.87 15.68 13.99
CA ALA A 42 -0.49 15.29 13.74
C ALA A 42 -0.19 15.19 12.24
N PHE A 43 -1.10 14.60 11.45
CA PHE A 43 -0.99 14.55 10.00
C PHE A 43 -1.02 15.94 9.36
N MET A 44 -1.94 16.81 9.75
CA MET A 44 -2.04 18.19 9.26
C MET A 44 -0.78 19.00 9.57
N GLU A 45 -0.21 18.87 10.77
CA GLU A 45 1.02 19.57 11.16
C GLU A 45 2.23 19.05 10.37
N THR A 46 2.30 17.73 10.17
CA THR A 46 3.33 17.12 9.32
C THR A 46 3.17 17.57 7.87
N LEU A 47 1.95 17.67 7.36
CA LEU A 47 1.67 18.19 6.02
C LEU A 47 1.99 19.68 5.92
N SER A 48 1.68 20.46 6.95
CA SER A 48 1.91 21.91 7.01
C SER A 48 3.40 22.23 7.00
N THR A 49 4.20 21.56 7.84
CA THR A 49 5.66 21.70 7.85
C THR A 49 6.29 21.34 6.50
N VAL A 50 5.74 20.33 5.84
CA VAL A 50 6.13 19.95 4.47
C VAL A 50 5.75 21.03 3.47
N LEU A 51 4.52 21.56 3.53
CA LEU A 51 4.00 22.62 2.66
C LEU A 51 4.76 23.96 2.83
N GLN A 52 5.10 24.32 4.06
CA GLN A 52 5.91 25.50 4.40
C GLN A 52 7.34 25.37 3.85
N GLY A 53 7.92 24.17 3.89
CA GLY A 53 9.19 23.86 3.22
C GLY A 53 9.20 24.08 1.70
N PHE A 54 8.03 24.24 1.05
CA PHE A 54 7.96 24.67 -0.36
C PHE A 54 7.86 26.19 -0.54
N THR A 55 7.40 26.93 0.47
CA THR A 55 7.05 28.35 0.36
C THR A 55 8.27 29.23 0.65
N ASP A 56 9.12 28.81 1.58
CA ASP A 56 10.40 29.48 1.85
C ASP A 56 11.43 28.99 0.83
N GLY A 57 11.70 29.82 -0.20
CA GLY A 57 12.55 29.51 -1.37
C GLY A 57 14.04 29.23 -1.12
N HIS A 58 14.41 28.72 0.06
CA HIS A 58 15.74 28.19 0.33
C HIS A 58 15.80 26.68 -0.03
N GLY A 59 16.36 26.37 -1.19
CA GLY A 59 16.91 25.04 -1.49
C GLY A 59 15.88 23.96 -1.81
N LEU A 60 15.19 24.10 -2.94
CA LEU A 60 14.28 23.09 -3.49
C LEU A 60 14.97 21.75 -3.87
N GLU A 61 16.28 21.65 -3.67
CA GLU A 61 17.12 20.48 -3.95
C GLU A 61 17.17 19.49 -2.77
N ASP A 62 17.10 19.96 -1.52
CA ASP A 62 17.33 19.14 -0.32
C ASP A 62 16.05 18.52 0.28
N THR A 63 14.88 19.12 0.07
CA THR A 63 13.56 18.63 0.58
C THR A 63 12.89 17.61 -0.36
N SER A 64 13.61 17.13 -1.38
CA SER A 64 13.06 16.30 -2.45
C SER A 64 12.76 14.85 -2.03
N GLY A 65 13.58 14.26 -1.15
CA GLY A 65 13.46 12.86 -0.74
C GLY A 65 12.23 12.54 0.12
N PHE A 66 11.95 13.41 1.10
CA PHE A 66 10.81 13.25 1.99
C PHE A 66 9.48 13.40 1.24
N LEU A 67 9.41 14.37 0.33
CA LEU A 67 8.22 14.64 -0.47
C LEU A 67 7.85 13.51 -1.42
N VAL A 68 8.86 12.99 -2.12
CA VAL A 68 8.71 11.80 -2.95
C VAL A 68 8.15 10.64 -2.15
N SER A 69 8.65 10.46 -0.93
CA SER A 69 8.21 9.39 -0.07
C SER A 69 6.77 9.58 0.43
N LEU A 70 6.40 10.80 0.83
CA LEU A 70 5.04 11.14 1.23
C LEU A 70 4.04 10.92 0.08
N VAL A 71 4.39 11.37 -1.13
CA VAL A 71 3.60 11.20 -2.35
C VAL A 71 3.49 9.72 -2.75
N PHE A 72 4.55 8.94 -2.57
CA PHE A 72 4.50 7.49 -2.75
C PHE A 72 3.48 6.84 -1.83
N GLY A 73 3.36 7.33 -0.59
CA GLY A 73 2.37 6.84 0.37
C GLY A 73 0.93 7.21 0.04
N LEU A 74 0.70 8.29 -0.71
CA LEU A 74 -0.65 8.69 -1.15
C LEU A 74 -1.19 7.79 -2.28
N GLY A 75 -0.32 7.22 -3.11
CA GLY A 75 -0.72 6.35 -4.24
C GLY A 75 -1.65 5.21 -3.81
N PRO A 76 -1.27 4.38 -2.83
CA PRO A 76 -2.14 3.31 -2.33
C PRO A 76 -3.47 3.81 -1.74
N LEU A 77 -3.48 4.96 -1.07
CA LEU A 77 -4.73 5.53 -0.56
C LEU A 77 -5.68 5.90 -1.71
N PHE A 78 -5.20 6.64 -2.71
CA PHE A 78 -6.00 7.00 -3.88
C PHE A 78 -6.47 5.78 -4.66
N GLY A 79 -5.60 4.78 -4.85
CA GLY A 79 -5.96 3.52 -5.51
C GLY A 79 -7.08 2.78 -4.77
N GLY A 80 -7.03 2.78 -3.43
CA GLY A 80 -8.08 2.22 -2.59
C GLY A 80 -9.40 2.97 -2.70
N ILE A 81 -9.38 4.31 -2.65
CA ILE A 81 -10.57 5.16 -2.79
C ILE A 81 -11.24 4.92 -4.15
N ILE A 82 -10.46 4.98 -5.23
CA ILE A 82 -10.97 4.79 -6.61
C ILE A 82 -11.64 3.43 -6.74
N LEU A 83 -10.99 2.37 -6.25
CA LEU A 83 -11.54 1.03 -6.37
C LEU A 83 -12.80 0.84 -5.51
N VAL A 84 -12.81 1.32 -4.25
CA VAL A 84 -14.00 1.23 -3.39
C VAL A 84 -15.16 2.03 -3.98
N ALA A 85 -14.91 3.25 -4.45
CA ALA A 85 -15.93 4.08 -5.09
C ALA A 85 -16.53 3.38 -6.34
N PHE A 86 -15.67 2.82 -7.19
CA PHE A 86 -16.12 2.05 -8.35
C PHE A 86 -16.90 0.80 -7.94
N SER A 87 -16.43 0.08 -6.92
CA SER A 87 -17.07 -1.13 -6.44
C SER A 87 -18.48 -0.87 -5.90
N LEU A 88 -18.67 0.23 -5.17
CA LEU A 88 -19.97 0.66 -4.64
C LEU A 88 -20.88 1.17 -5.75
N ALA A 89 -20.35 1.95 -6.70
CA ALA A 89 -21.14 2.50 -7.81
C ALA A 89 -21.70 1.40 -8.74
N PHE A 90 -20.92 0.33 -8.97
CA PHE A 90 -21.29 -0.74 -9.89
C PHE A 90 -21.72 -2.05 -9.21
N ASN A 91 -21.84 -2.08 -7.87
CA ASN A 91 -22.19 -3.27 -7.09
C ASN A 91 -21.39 -4.51 -7.51
N MET A 92 -20.06 -4.37 -7.56
CA MET A 92 -19.17 -5.39 -8.10
C MET A 92 -19.19 -6.65 -7.20
N PRO A 93 -19.38 -7.86 -7.77
CA PRO A 93 -19.48 -9.08 -6.99
C PRO A 93 -18.12 -9.50 -6.38
N HIS A 94 -18.14 -10.09 -5.17
CA HIS A 94 -16.90 -10.48 -4.46
C HIS A 94 -15.92 -11.36 -5.25
N PRO A 95 -16.35 -12.35 -6.07
CA PRO A 95 -15.42 -13.12 -6.92
C PRO A 95 -14.67 -12.25 -7.95
N LEU A 96 -15.33 -11.21 -8.48
CA LEU A 96 -14.72 -10.26 -9.41
C LEU A 96 -13.66 -9.41 -8.69
N LEU A 97 -13.97 -8.87 -7.51
CA LEU A 97 -13.04 -8.06 -6.70
C LEU A 97 -11.81 -8.86 -6.27
N THR A 98 -12.00 -10.09 -5.78
CA THR A 98 -10.88 -10.98 -5.43
C THR A 98 -10.03 -11.36 -6.66
N GLY A 99 -10.67 -11.51 -7.83
CA GLY A 99 -9.99 -11.62 -9.12
C GLY A 99 -9.13 -10.40 -9.44
N VAL A 100 -9.70 -9.18 -9.38
CA VAL A 100 -8.99 -7.91 -9.60
C VAL A 100 -7.77 -7.79 -8.69
N ALA A 101 -7.95 -8.07 -7.41
CA ALA A 101 -6.88 -8.04 -6.42
C ALA A 101 -5.71 -8.98 -6.81
N SER A 102 -6.05 -10.21 -7.21
CA SER A 102 -5.08 -11.24 -7.59
C SER A 102 -4.35 -10.89 -8.88
N GLY A 103 -5.05 -10.31 -9.86
CA GLY A 103 -4.47 -9.89 -11.14
C GLY A 103 -3.43 -8.78 -10.95
N ILE A 104 -3.76 -7.80 -10.11
CA ILE A 104 -2.82 -6.73 -9.74
C ILE A 104 -1.61 -7.34 -9.00
N ALA A 105 -1.85 -8.18 -8.00
CA ALA A 105 -0.78 -8.76 -7.20
C ALA A 105 0.19 -9.62 -8.02
N PHE A 106 -0.28 -10.43 -8.97
CA PHE A 106 0.61 -11.20 -9.85
C PHE A 106 1.42 -10.30 -10.78
N ARG A 107 0.85 -9.18 -11.23
CA ARG A 107 1.60 -8.21 -12.02
C ARG A 107 2.69 -7.52 -11.19
N LEU A 108 2.39 -7.12 -9.96
CA LEU A 108 3.38 -6.56 -9.04
C LEU A 108 4.49 -7.56 -8.70
N ALA A 109 4.12 -8.81 -8.41
CA ALA A 109 5.07 -9.87 -8.07
C ALA A 109 6.02 -10.24 -9.23
N SER A 110 5.57 -10.09 -10.48
CA SER A 110 6.39 -10.44 -11.65
C SER A 110 7.17 -9.25 -12.24
N TRP A 111 6.72 -8.01 -12.01
CA TRP A 111 7.28 -6.83 -12.68
C TRP A 111 8.76 -6.60 -12.37
N ARG A 112 9.14 -6.42 -11.09
CA ARG A 112 10.52 -6.18 -10.66
C ARG A 112 11.47 -7.36 -10.96
N PRO A 113 11.15 -8.61 -10.60
CA PRO A 113 12.03 -9.75 -10.92
C PRO A 113 12.29 -9.90 -12.42
N LEU A 114 11.27 -9.67 -13.26
CA LEU A 114 11.42 -9.71 -14.70
C LEU A 114 12.39 -8.63 -15.20
N GLN A 115 12.33 -7.41 -14.65
CA GLN A 115 13.25 -6.33 -14.98
C GLN A 115 14.70 -6.64 -14.58
N LEU A 116 14.92 -7.22 -13.39
CA LEU A 116 16.26 -7.60 -12.91
C LEU A 116 16.92 -8.66 -13.80
N VAL A 117 16.14 -9.67 -14.23
CA VAL A 117 16.63 -10.72 -15.14
C VAL A 117 16.90 -10.15 -16.53
N MET A 118 15.98 -9.34 -17.09
CA MET A 118 16.18 -8.74 -18.42
C MET A 118 17.36 -7.76 -18.46
N SER A 119 17.66 -7.09 -17.35
CA SER A 119 18.79 -6.17 -17.21
C SER A 119 20.11 -6.88 -16.87
N LEU A 120 20.10 -8.22 -16.72
CA LEU A 120 21.25 -9.04 -16.30
C LEU A 120 21.90 -8.61 -14.96
N LYS A 121 21.23 -7.77 -14.17
CA LYS A 121 21.66 -7.38 -12.82
C LYS A 121 21.65 -8.56 -11.84
N MET A 122 20.74 -9.50 -12.05
CA MET A 122 20.57 -10.68 -11.23
C MET A 122 20.44 -11.93 -12.12
N GLY A 123 21.17 -12.99 -11.77
CA GLY A 123 21.10 -14.26 -12.50
C GLY A 123 19.73 -14.92 -12.37
N PHE A 124 19.24 -15.51 -13.46
CA PHE A 124 17.92 -16.18 -13.52
C PHE A 124 17.71 -17.18 -12.37
N PHE A 125 18.70 -18.04 -12.10
CA PHE A 125 18.62 -19.04 -11.03
C PHE A 125 18.57 -18.41 -9.63
N THR A 126 19.31 -17.32 -9.42
CA THR A 126 19.28 -16.57 -8.16
C THR A 126 17.91 -15.95 -7.92
N THR A 127 17.33 -15.31 -8.95
CA THR A 127 15.97 -14.74 -8.87
C THR A 127 14.94 -15.82 -8.58
N LEU A 128 15.03 -16.98 -9.23
CA LEU A 128 14.13 -18.12 -8.98
C LEU A 128 14.24 -18.64 -7.54
N PHE A 129 15.46 -18.81 -7.02
CA PHE A 129 15.69 -19.28 -5.65
C PHE A 129 15.13 -18.29 -4.61
N LEU A 130 15.27 -16.98 -4.84
CA LEU A 130 14.74 -15.95 -3.95
C LEU A 130 13.21 -15.87 -3.99
N LEU A 131 12.60 -15.99 -5.16
CA LEU A 131 11.14 -16.10 -5.30
C LEU A 131 10.61 -17.32 -4.55
N LEU A 132 11.28 -18.46 -4.69
CA LEU A 132 10.93 -19.68 -3.96
C LEU A 132 11.10 -19.48 -2.45
N GLY A 133 12.21 -18.87 -2.03
CA GLY A 133 12.47 -18.54 -0.63
C GLY A 133 11.37 -17.67 -0.01
N GLY A 134 10.92 -16.63 -0.73
CA GLY A 134 9.78 -15.80 -0.32
C GLY A 134 8.47 -16.58 -0.24
N SER A 135 8.21 -17.48 -1.19
CA SER A 135 7.02 -18.33 -1.18
C SER A 135 7.02 -19.33 -0.02
N VAL A 136 8.17 -19.92 0.29
CA VAL A 136 8.35 -20.81 1.44
C VAL A 136 8.13 -20.03 2.73
N PHE A 137 8.78 -18.87 2.87
CA PHE A 137 8.60 -18.00 4.04
C PHE A 137 7.14 -17.64 4.29
N TYR A 138 6.38 -17.29 3.24
CA TYR A 138 4.95 -17.04 3.36
C TYR A 138 4.19 -18.24 3.95
N HIS A 139 4.46 -19.45 3.48
CA HIS A 139 3.80 -20.65 4.00
C HIS A 139 4.17 -20.96 5.45
N LEU A 140 5.41 -20.68 5.88
CA LEU A 140 5.80 -20.81 7.29
C LEU A 140 5.02 -19.81 8.16
N VAL A 141 4.91 -18.56 7.73
CA VAL A 141 4.15 -17.52 8.44
C VAL A 141 2.67 -17.87 8.51
N GLU A 142 2.08 -18.30 7.38
CA GLU A 142 0.69 -18.71 7.31
C GLU A 142 0.40 -19.90 8.24
N ALA A 143 1.26 -20.92 8.23
CA ALA A 143 1.13 -22.09 9.10
C ALA A 143 1.23 -21.70 10.58
N SER A 144 2.20 -20.84 10.93
CA SER A 144 2.38 -20.35 12.30
C SER A 144 1.15 -19.60 12.80
N ILE A 145 0.59 -18.71 11.98
CA ILE A 145 -0.60 -17.92 12.33
C ILE A 145 -1.84 -18.82 12.45
N LEU A 146 -2.00 -19.79 11.55
CA LEU A 146 -3.07 -20.81 11.66
C LEU A 146 -2.94 -21.66 12.93
N MET A 147 -1.72 -22.02 13.34
CA MET A 147 -1.49 -22.75 14.59
C MET A 147 -1.88 -21.92 15.81
N VAL A 148 -1.43 -20.67 15.88
CA VAL A 148 -1.79 -19.74 16.98
C VAL A 148 -3.30 -19.50 17.02
N ALA A 149 -3.95 -19.31 15.87
CA ALA A 149 -5.39 -19.12 15.78
C ALA A 149 -6.17 -20.36 16.29
N LYS A 150 -5.72 -21.58 15.94
CA LYS A 150 -6.31 -22.83 16.45
C LYS A 150 -6.12 -22.98 17.96
N HIS A 151 -4.93 -22.70 18.47
CA HIS A 151 -4.64 -22.78 19.91
C HIS A 151 -5.48 -21.78 20.71
N LYS A 152 -5.61 -20.54 20.21
CA LYS A 152 -6.48 -19.51 20.80
C LYS A 152 -7.95 -19.95 20.79
N LYS A 153 -8.44 -20.55 19.70
CA LYS A 153 -9.82 -21.07 19.62
C LYS A 153 -10.07 -22.22 20.61
N SER A 154 -9.09 -23.08 20.83
CA SER A 154 -9.16 -24.17 21.82
C SER A 154 -9.16 -23.66 23.26
N SER A 155 -8.40 -22.59 23.55
CA SER A 155 -8.33 -21.97 24.88
C SER A 155 -9.54 -21.07 25.20
N VAL A 156 -10.07 -20.35 24.21
CA VAL A 156 -11.24 -19.46 24.38
C VAL A 156 -12.54 -20.24 24.56
N ASN A 157 -12.66 -21.44 23.96
CA ASN A 157 -13.78 -22.35 24.23
C ASN A 157 -13.90 -22.78 25.72
N VAL A 158 -12.86 -22.55 26.53
CA VAL A 158 -12.88 -22.86 27.97
C VAL A 158 -13.32 -21.65 28.82
N ILE A 159 -13.32 -20.41 28.28
CA ILE A 159 -13.48 -19.20 29.10
C ILE A 159 -14.64 -18.27 28.69
N THR A 160 -15.08 -18.18 27.43
CA THR A 160 -16.03 -17.09 27.06
C THR A 160 -16.99 -17.39 25.92
N SER A 161 -18.24 -17.63 26.29
CA SER A 161 -19.44 -17.60 25.44
C SER A 161 -19.95 -16.17 25.12
N SER A 162 -19.12 -15.11 25.16
CA SER A 162 -19.63 -13.73 25.18
C SER A 162 -18.79 -12.62 24.52
N SER A 163 -17.87 -12.88 23.59
CA SER A 163 -17.29 -11.82 22.74
C SER A 163 -16.82 -12.35 21.38
N GLY A 164 -17.69 -12.23 20.38
CA GLY A 164 -17.54 -12.80 19.05
C GLY A 164 -16.58 -12.04 18.13
N LEU A 165 -15.29 -12.35 18.19
CA LEU A 165 -14.33 -12.00 17.13
C LEU A 165 -13.70 -13.26 16.53
N SER A 166 -14.52 -14.17 16.01
CA SER A 166 -14.03 -15.25 15.14
C SER A 166 -13.88 -14.70 13.72
N LEU A 167 -12.66 -14.27 13.35
CA LEU A 167 -12.38 -13.91 11.96
C LEU A 167 -12.61 -15.13 11.05
N SER A 168 -13.27 -14.92 9.91
CA SER A 168 -13.41 -15.98 8.92
C SER A 168 -12.04 -16.36 8.34
N VAL A 169 -11.87 -17.61 7.90
CA VAL A 169 -10.63 -18.07 7.24
C VAL A 169 -10.30 -17.18 6.04
N LEU A 170 -11.32 -16.73 5.31
CA LEU A 170 -11.19 -15.83 4.17
C LEU A 170 -10.65 -14.45 4.58
N THR A 171 -11.16 -13.89 5.68
CA THR A 171 -10.70 -12.61 6.22
C THR A 171 -9.26 -12.69 6.71
N GLN A 172 -8.87 -13.80 7.35
CA GLN A 172 -7.48 -14.00 7.76
C GLN A 172 -6.55 -14.09 6.55
N GLN A 173 -6.96 -14.79 5.48
CA GLN A 173 -6.21 -14.88 4.24
C GLN A 173 -6.07 -13.51 3.55
N SER A 174 -7.14 -12.71 3.51
CA SER A 174 -7.08 -11.37 2.93
C SER A 174 -6.13 -10.46 3.72
N LEU A 175 -6.14 -10.53 5.06
CA LEU A 175 -5.22 -9.75 5.89
C LEU A 175 -3.75 -10.16 5.68
N LEU A 176 -3.47 -11.46 5.55
CA LEU A 176 -2.12 -11.95 5.22
C LEU A 176 -1.66 -11.48 3.84
N ALA A 177 -2.56 -11.51 2.86
CA ALA A 177 -2.28 -10.99 1.51
C ALA A 177 -1.99 -9.48 1.53
N CYS A 178 -2.75 -8.71 2.32
CA CYS A 178 -2.49 -7.28 2.53
C CYS A 178 -1.12 -7.03 3.19
N GLY A 179 -0.75 -7.85 4.18
CA GLY A 179 0.59 -7.83 4.77
C GLY A 179 1.70 -8.08 3.76
N CYS A 180 1.49 -8.96 2.78
CA CYS A 180 2.47 -9.18 1.69
C CYS A 180 2.60 -7.96 0.77
N VAL A 181 1.49 -7.29 0.43
CA VAL A 181 1.54 -6.03 -0.35
C VAL A 181 2.23 -4.92 0.44
N PHE A 182 1.99 -4.85 1.76
CA PHE A 182 2.69 -3.94 2.66
C PHE A 182 4.21 -4.18 2.62
N LEU A 183 4.67 -5.43 2.76
CA LEU A 183 6.10 -5.76 2.71
C LEU A 183 6.73 -5.45 1.35
N HIS A 184 6.01 -5.67 0.25
CA HIS A 184 6.46 -5.27 -1.08
C HIS A 184 6.60 -3.73 -1.19
N ALA A 185 5.59 -2.99 -0.75
CA ALA A 185 5.64 -1.51 -0.72
C ALA A 185 6.73 -0.98 0.22
N TYR A 186 6.98 -1.69 1.32
CA TYR A 186 8.06 -1.37 2.27
C TYR A 186 9.43 -1.56 1.62
N ALA A 187 9.67 -2.67 0.94
CA ALA A 187 10.92 -2.92 0.23
C ALA A 187 11.16 -1.90 -0.90
N GLU A 188 10.10 -1.48 -1.62
CA GLU A 188 10.21 -0.39 -2.61
C GLU A 188 10.52 0.95 -1.94
N GLY A 189 9.90 1.23 -0.79
CA GLY A 189 10.18 2.43 0.01
C GLY A 189 11.62 2.52 0.49
N LEU A 190 12.23 1.39 0.88
CA LEU A 190 13.66 1.34 1.23
C LEU A 190 14.52 1.78 0.04
N ALA A 191 14.29 1.22 -1.16
CA ALA A 191 15.03 1.58 -2.37
C ALA A 191 14.84 3.05 -2.76
N LEU A 192 13.62 3.57 -2.63
CA LEU A 192 13.32 4.98 -2.85
C LEU A 192 14.02 5.89 -1.84
N GLY A 193 14.10 5.50 -0.56
CA GLY A 193 14.82 6.25 0.47
C GLY A 193 16.33 6.32 0.20
N VAL A 194 16.94 5.23 -0.28
CA VAL A 194 18.35 5.25 -0.71
C VAL A 194 18.55 6.13 -1.94
N ALA A 195 17.62 6.07 -2.91
CA ALA A 195 17.66 6.90 -4.11
C ALA A 195 17.51 8.39 -3.82
N ALA A 196 16.61 8.73 -2.91
CA ALA A 196 16.41 10.09 -2.42
C ALA A 196 17.70 10.71 -1.85
N ARG A 197 18.55 9.91 -1.19
CA ARG A 197 19.85 10.39 -0.68
C ARG A 197 20.90 10.58 -1.76
N LYS A 198 20.87 9.77 -2.83
CA LYS A 198 21.90 9.83 -3.89
C LYS A 198 21.57 10.81 -5.03
N ALA A 199 20.29 11.13 -5.22
CA ALA A 199 19.80 11.96 -6.32
C ALA A 199 19.02 13.18 -5.80
N SER A 200 19.67 13.99 -4.95
CA SER A 200 19.12 15.26 -4.45
C SER A 200 18.74 16.18 -5.62
N GLY A 201 17.53 16.73 -5.60
CA GLY A 201 17.02 17.64 -6.64
C GLY A 201 16.12 17.03 -7.72
N LEU A 202 16.01 15.69 -7.81
CA LEU A 202 15.15 15.04 -8.82
C LEU A 202 13.73 14.71 -8.34
N GLY A 203 13.41 14.97 -7.08
CA GLY A 203 12.14 14.52 -6.50
C GLY A 203 10.89 15.07 -7.17
N ARG A 204 10.94 16.27 -7.76
CA ARG A 204 9.81 16.85 -8.51
C ARG A 204 9.38 15.97 -9.69
N TYR A 205 10.33 15.35 -10.39
CA TYR A 205 10.06 14.46 -11.52
C TYR A 205 9.60 13.07 -11.09
N MET A 206 9.78 12.72 -9.82
CA MET A 206 9.41 11.43 -9.27
C MET A 206 7.95 11.38 -8.83
N VAL A 207 7.38 12.49 -8.34
CA VAL A 207 6.01 12.59 -7.77
C VAL A 207 4.98 11.81 -8.60
N LEU A 208 4.86 12.12 -9.89
CA LEU A 208 3.84 11.53 -10.76
C LEU A 208 4.06 10.03 -11.04
N PRO A 209 5.24 9.57 -11.52
CA PRO A 209 5.51 8.14 -11.70
C PRO A 209 5.29 7.30 -10.43
N VAL A 210 5.74 7.82 -9.29
CA VAL A 210 5.74 7.18 -7.98
C VAL A 210 4.31 7.03 -7.46
N SER A 211 3.45 8.04 -7.63
CA SER A 211 2.01 7.93 -7.33
C SER A 211 1.31 6.90 -8.21
N LEU A 212 1.57 6.91 -9.53
CA LEU A 212 0.94 5.98 -10.48
C LEU A 212 1.27 4.52 -10.18
N HIS A 213 2.51 4.24 -9.74
CA HIS A 213 2.93 2.90 -9.33
C HIS A 213 2.25 2.46 -8.02
N GLY A 214 1.93 3.41 -7.14
CA GLY A 214 1.24 3.15 -5.88
C GLY A 214 -0.25 2.83 -6.04
N LEU A 215 -0.91 3.31 -7.10
CA LEU A 215 -2.35 3.10 -7.35
C LEU A 215 -2.73 1.61 -7.40
N PRO A 216 -2.05 0.74 -8.18
CA PRO A 216 -2.32 -0.69 -8.17
C PRO A 216 -2.24 -1.32 -6.78
N ARG A 217 -1.24 -0.97 -5.95
CA ARG A 217 -1.09 -1.56 -4.61
C ARG A 217 -2.31 -1.28 -3.72
N GLY A 218 -2.77 -0.02 -3.74
CA GLY A 218 -3.98 0.41 -3.06
C GLY A 218 -5.23 -0.34 -3.50
N ALA A 219 -5.42 -0.38 -4.82
CA ALA A 219 -6.54 -1.11 -5.44
C ALA A 219 -6.49 -2.61 -5.11
N ALA A 220 -5.32 -3.25 -5.10
CA ALA A 220 -5.19 -4.67 -4.76
C ALA A 220 -5.60 -4.95 -3.31
N VAL A 221 -5.10 -4.15 -2.36
CA VAL A 221 -5.41 -4.29 -0.94
C VAL A 221 -6.88 -4.00 -0.67
N ALA A 222 -7.41 -2.89 -1.17
CA ALA A 222 -8.81 -2.54 -1.00
C ALA A 222 -9.74 -3.59 -1.61
N SER A 223 -9.43 -4.10 -2.81
CA SER A 223 -10.24 -5.11 -3.50
C SER A 223 -10.21 -6.46 -2.77
N CYS A 224 -9.06 -6.82 -2.20
CA CYS A 224 -8.91 -8.04 -1.41
C CYS A 224 -9.71 -7.96 -0.10
N VAL A 225 -9.59 -6.86 0.64
CA VAL A 225 -10.28 -6.70 1.94
C VAL A 225 -11.77 -6.50 1.75
N TYR A 226 -12.18 -5.64 0.80
CA TYR A 226 -13.60 -5.42 0.53
C TYR A 226 -14.25 -6.69 0.00
N GLY A 227 -13.56 -7.41 -0.90
CA GLY A 227 -14.01 -8.70 -1.41
C GLY A 227 -14.13 -9.81 -0.35
N ALA A 228 -13.46 -9.68 0.80
CA ALA A 228 -13.46 -10.68 1.87
C ALA A 228 -14.28 -10.30 3.11
N THR A 229 -14.50 -9.00 3.35
CA THR A 229 -15.14 -8.49 4.58
C THR A 229 -16.40 -7.69 4.33
N ASP A 230 -16.65 -7.28 3.07
CA ASP A 230 -17.72 -6.36 2.68
C ASP A 230 -17.68 -5.00 3.43
N SER A 231 -16.53 -4.66 4.04
CA SER A 231 -16.33 -3.41 4.76
C SER A 231 -15.50 -2.42 3.95
N TRP A 232 -16.15 -1.36 3.45
CA TRP A 232 -15.47 -0.30 2.70
C TRP A 232 -14.49 0.48 3.59
N ARG A 233 -14.84 0.68 4.87
CA ARG A 233 -13.97 1.34 5.87
C ARG A 233 -12.71 0.50 6.13
N GLY A 234 -12.87 -0.81 6.30
CA GLY A 234 -11.75 -1.74 6.48
C GLY A 234 -10.83 -1.79 5.26
N ALA A 235 -11.40 -1.77 4.05
CA ALA A 235 -10.65 -1.72 2.80
C ALA A 235 -9.83 -0.43 2.65
N LEU A 236 -10.44 0.71 2.96
CA LEU A 236 -9.75 2.00 2.90
C LEU A 236 -8.67 2.13 3.98
N ALA A 237 -8.93 1.64 5.20
CA ALA A 237 -7.94 1.58 6.27
C ALA A 237 -6.74 0.71 5.88
N ALA A 238 -6.97 -0.46 5.29
CA ALA A 238 -5.89 -1.33 4.82
C ALA A 238 -5.06 -0.68 3.69
N ALA A 239 -5.72 0.02 2.76
CA ALA A 239 -5.05 0.76 1.70
C ALA A 239 -4.21 1.92 2.26
N ALA A 240 -4.74 2.66 3.24
CA ALA A 240 -4.00 3.72 3.94
C ALA A 240 -2.78 3.17 4.68
N LEU A 241 -2.92 2.06 5.42
CA LEU A 241 -1.80 1.40 6.10
C LEU A 241 -0.72 0.93 5.11
N THR A 242 -1.13 0.41 3.96
CA THR A 242 -0.19 0.05 2.87
C THR A 242 0.50 1.30 2.31
N GLY A 243 -0.19 2.43 2.24
CA GLY A 243 0.37 3.72 1.90
C GLY A 243 1.50 4.15 2.84
N LEU A 244 1.38 3.90 4.14
CA LEU A 244 2.41 4.25 5.13
C LEU A 244 3.69 3.40 5.03
N ALA A 245 3.65 2.24 4.36
CA ALA A 245 4.79 1.35 4.22
C ALA A 245 6.00 2.03 3.56
N GLY A 246 5.75 2.80 2.49
CA GLY A 246 6.80 3.48 1.76
C GLY A 246 7.46 4.64 2.51
N PRO A 247 6.68 5.64 3.01
CA PRO A 247 7.16 6.69 3.90
C PRO A 247 8.00 6.18 5.05
N SER A 248 7.48 5.21 5.81
CA SER A 248 8.17 4.66 6.97
C SER A 248 9.47 3.94 6.60
N ALA A 249 9.47 3.16 5.51
CA ALA A 249 10.67 2.52 4.98
C ALA A 249 11.73 3.52 4.51
N ALA A 250 11.33 4.54 3.73
CA ALA A 250 12.27 5.52 3.21
C ALA A 250 12.93 6.35 4.31
N ILE A 251 12.15 6.79 5.31
CA ILE A 251 12.68 7.48 6.49
C ILE A 251 13.66 6.56 7.23
N GLY A 252 13.30 5.29 7.43
CA GLY A 252 14.19 4.30 8.02
C GLY A 252 15.50 4.15 7.25
N ALA A 253 15.44 4.04 5.93
CA ALA A 253 16.63 3.92 5.07
C ALA A 253 17.52 5.17 5.11
N ILE A 254 16.92 6.36 5.21
CA ILE A 254 17.65 7.63 5.33
C ILE A 254 18.37 7.71 6.68
N LEU A 255 17.66 7.45 7.78
CA LEU A 255 18.20 7.53 9.15
C LEU A 255 19.27 6.46 9.41
N ALA A 256 19.04 5.23 8.96
CA ALA A 256 19.97 4.11 9.13
C ALA A 256 21.11 4.11 8.09
N LYS A 257 21.14 5.09 7.17
CA LYS A 257 22.15 5.22 6.09
C LYS A 257 22.33 3.94 5.25
N ILE A 258 21.23 3.22 4.98
CA ILE A 258 21.21 1.96 4.23
C ILE A 258 21.71 2.17 2.79
N GLY A 259 22.58 1.28 2.29
CA GLY A 259 23.04 1.26 0.90
C GLY A 259 22.08 0.49 -0.03
N TYR A 260 22.39 0.41 -1.33
CA TYR A 260 21.62 -0.44 -2.25
C TYR A 260 21.92 -1.93 -2.10
N ASP A 261 23.01 -2.27 -1.42
CA ASP A 261 23.46 -3.64 -1.23
C ASP A 261 22.38 -4.48 -0.56
N GLY A 262 21.88 -5.50 -1.28
CA GLY A 262 20.87 -6.42 -0.77
C GLY A 262 19.41 -6.00 -0.98
N LEU A 263 19.10 -4.76 -1.38
CA LEU A 263 17.71 -4.31 -1.51
C LEU A 263 16.94 -5.04 -2.61
N ASP A 264 17.60 -5.34 -3.74
CA ASP A 264 17.00 -6.15 -4.82
C ASP A 264 16.66 -7.57 -4.35
N TYR A 265 17.48 -8.14 -3.47
CA TYR A 265 17.22 -9.47 -2.90
C TYR A 265 15.99 -9.44 -2.00
N TRP A 266 15.87 -8.44 -1.13
CA TRP A 266 14.68 -8.22 -0.30
C TRP A 266 13.42 -8.00 -1.13
N MET A 267 13.53 -7.22 -2.22
CA MET A 267 12.43 -6.99 -3.16
C MET A 267 11.93 -8.30 -3.80
N VAL A 268 12.85 -9.13 -4.31
CA VAL A 268 12.50 -10.40 -4.96
C VAL A 268 11.89 -11.38 -3.95
N ILE A 269 12.40 -11.43 -2.72
CA ILE A 269 11.79 -12.24 -1.64
C ILE A 269 10.36 -11.77 -1.35
N ALA A 270 10.12 -10.45 -1.24
CA ALA A 270 8.79 -9.90 -1.05
C ALA A 270 7.83 -10.23 -2.22
N CYS A 271 8.33 -10.17 -3.45
CA CYS A 271 7.59 -10.63 -4.64
C CYS A 271 7.25 -12.12 -4.58
N GLY A 272 8.17 -12.95 -4.07
CA GLY A 272 7.96 -14.38 -3.87
C GLY A 272 6.81 -14.70 -2.91
N ALA A 273 6.63 -13.89 -1.85
CA ALA A 273 5.53 -14.04 -0.90
C ALA A 273 4.15 -13.63 -1.46
N LEU A 274 4.10 -12.73 -2.45
CA LEU A 274 2.86 -12.29 -3.10
C LEU A 274 2.20 -13.42 -3.92
N ILE A 275 3.00 -14.29 -4.54
CA ILE A 275 2.50 -15.37 -5.41
C ILE A 275 1.60 -16.36 -4.65
N PRO A 276 2.04 -17.03 -3.57
CA PRO A 276 1.18 -17.97 -2.85
C PRO A 276 0.05 -17.28 -2.08
N SER A 277 0.24 -16.04 -1.61
CA SER A 277 -0.78 -15.32 -0.85
C SER A 277 -2.02 -15.01 -1.67
N PHE A 278 -1.85 -14.36 -2.83
CA PHE A 278 -2.97 -14.12 -3.74
C PHE A 278 -3.35 -15.36 -4.54
N GLY A 279 -2.45 -16.31 -4.77
CA GLY A 279 -2.76 -17.60 -5.39
C GLY A 279 -3.81 -18.41 -4.62
N ARG A 280 -3.75 -18.40 -3.28
CA ARG A 280 -4.75 -19.06 -2.44
C ARG A 280 -6.10 -18.34 -2.46
N VAL A 281 -6.09 -17.01 -2.34
CA VAL A 281 -7.31 -16.16 -2.42
C VAL A 281 -8.00 -16.35 -3.78
N PHE A 282 -7.22 -16.35 -4.86
CA PHE A 282 -7.72 -16.57 -6.21
C PHE A 282 -8.30 -17.97 -6.40
N ARG A 283 -7.63 -19.01 -5.91
CA ARG A 283 -8.12 -20.39 -5.98
C ARG A 283 -9.46 -20.55 -5.26
N HIS A 284 -9.65 -19.88 -4.12
CA HIS A 284 -10.93 -19.87 -3.43
C HIS A 284 -12.01 -19.18 -4.28
N SER A 285 -11.70 -18.02 -4.85
CA SER A 285 -12.60 -17.27 -5.73
C SER A 285 -13.04 -18.08 -6.96
N LEU A 286 -12.11 -18.80 -7.60
CA LEU A 286 -12.40 -19.68 -8.75
C LEU A 286 -13.42 -20.77 -8.44
N ARG A 287 -13.45 -21.28 -7.20
CA ARG A 287 -14.44 -22.29 -6.77
C ARG A 287 -15.85 -21.71 -6.59
N LEU A 288 -15.95 -20.40 -6.38
CA LEU A 288 -17.23 -19.70 -6.23
C LEU A 288 -17.82 -19.34 -7.60
N ASP A 289 -17.06 -18.63 -8.44
CA ASP A 289 -17.51 -18.22 -9.78
C ASP A 289 -16.30 -18.00 -10.71
N ALA A 290 -15.89 -19.06 -11.40
CA ALA A 290 -14.70 -19.03 -12.25
C ALA A 290 -14.74 -17.92 -13.33
N ARG A 291 -15.90 -17.65 -13.92
CA ARG A 291 -16.03 -16.66 -15.00
C ARG A 291 -15.76 -15.25 -14.47
N LYS A 292 -16.38 -14.88 -13.35
CA LYS A 292 -16.17 -13.57 -12.73
C LYS A 292 -14.76 -13.42 -12.16
N SER A 293 -14.22 -14.48 -11.54
CA SER A 293 -12.85 -14.45 -11.01
C SER A 293 -11.81 -14.26 -12.11
N VAL A 294 -11.92 -14.98 -13.23
CA VAL A 294 -11.00 -14.84 -14.37
C VAL A 294 -11.15 -13.46 -15.04
N CYS A 295 -12.38 -12.98 -15.22
CA CYS A 295 -12.62 -11.62 -15.72
C CYS A 295 -11.95 -10.57 -14.83
N GLY A 296 -12.12 -10.68 -13.51
CA GLY A 296 -11.49 -9.80 -12.54
C GLY A 296 -9.97 -9.86 -12.61
N LEU A 297 -9.39 -11.07 -12.71
CA LEU A 297 -7.95 -11.26 -12.87
C LEU A 297 -7.40 -10.49 -14.08
N LEU A 298 -8.06 -10.59 -15.23
CA LEU A 298 -7.65 -9.89 -16.45
C LEU A 298 -7.76 -8.37 -16.32
N ILE A 299 -8.85 -7.88 -15.74
CA ILE A 299 -9.04 -6.44 -15.47
C ILE A 299 -7.93 -5.92 -14.55
N GLY A 300 -7.69 -6.60 -13.44
CA GLY A 300 -6.66 -6.22 -12.47
C GLY A 300 -5.25 -6.26 -13.05
N PHE A 301 -4.93 -7.31 -13.81
CA PHE A 301 -3.63 -7.43 -14.48
C PHE A 301 -3.42 -6.31 -15.50
N GLY A 302 -4.44 -6.02 -16.33
CA GLY A 302 -4.40 -4.95 -17.32
C GLY A 302 -4.25 -3.57 -16.68
N PHE A 303 -5.01 -3.28 -15.63
CA PHE A 303 -4.91 -2.05 -14.86
C PHE A 303 -3.49 -1.85 -14.30
N ALA A 304 -2.95 -2.87 -13.61
CA ALA A 304 -1.60 -2.82 -13.07
C ALA A 304 -0.54 -2.64 -14.16
N TRP A 305 -0.70 -3.33 -15.30
CA TRP A 305 0.21 -3.18 -16.43
C TRP A 305 0.23 -1.75 -16.97
N VAL A 306 -0.94 -1.13 -17.18
CA VAL A 306 -1.06 0.26 -17.66
C VAL A 306 -0.40 1.22 -16.68
N CYS A 307 -0.67 1.08 -15.37
CA CYS A 307 -0.04 1.94 -14.35
C CYS A 307 1.49 1.82 -14.35
N LEU A 308 2.01 0.60 -14.31
CA LEU A 308 3.47 0.34 -14.26
C LEU A 308 4.18 0.77 -15.54
N MET A 309 3.56 0.54 -16.70
CA MET A 309 4.09 1.02 -17.99
C MET A 309 4.06 2.54 -18.07
N SER A 310 3.01 3.20 -17.58
CA SER A 310 2.93 4.67 -17.57
C SER A 310 4.03 5.26 -16.68
N THR A 311 4.26 4.69 -15.50
CA THR A 311 5.38 5.05 -14.62
C THR A 311 6.73 4.92 -15.36
N ARG A 312 6.95 3.81 -16.06
CA ARG A 312 8.19 3.59 -16.83
C ARG A 312 8.34 4.58 -17.99
N PHE A 313 7.26 4.86 -18.72
CA PHE A 313 7.25 5.80 -19.82
C PHE A 313 7.61 7.22 -19.35
N ILE A 314 7.01 7.70 -18.25
CA ILE A 314 7.32 9.00 -17.67
C ILE A 314 8.77 9.05 -17.18
N CYS A 315 9.30 7.95 -16.63
CA CYS A 315 10.70 7.89 -16.23
C CYS A 315 11.67 8.05 -17.41
N LEU A 316 11.38 7.41 -18.55
CA LEU A 316 12.22 7.53 -19.75
C LEU A 316 12.26 8.96 -20.32
N HIS A 317 11.19 9.73 -20.12
CA HIS A 317 11.08 11.12 -20.58
C HIS A 317 11.47 12.17 -19.52
N THR A 318 11.98 11.74 -18.37
CA THR A 318 12.48 12.63 -17.32
C THR A 318 13.96 12.35 -17.04
N PRO A 319 14.74 13.34 -16.60
CA PRO A 319 16.16 13.14 -16.27
C PRO A 319 16.39 12.13 -15.13
N TYR A 320 15.32 11.70 -14.46
CA TYR A 320 15.34 10.83 -13.30
C TYR A 320 15.90 9.42 -13.57
N CYS A 321 15.53 8.81 -14.69
CA CYS A 321 16.01 7.45 -15.04
C CYS A 321 17.53 7.38 -15.20
N ASN A 322 18.17 8.50 -15.58
CA ASN A 322 19.64 8.55 -15.76
C ASN A 322 20.39 8.70 -14.44
N SER A 323 19.76 9.28 -13.41
CA SER A 323 20.42 9.59 -12.13
C SER A 323 20.21 8.53 -11.05
N ALA A 324 19.10 7.77 -11.11
CA ALA A 324 18.80 6.70 -10.16
C ALA A 324 18.03 5.55 -10.83
N PRO A 325 18.69 4.79 -11.74
CA PRO A 325 18.02 3.70 -12.48
C PRO A 325 17.43 2.64 -11.53
N GLU A 326 18.10 2.37 -10.40
CA GLU A 326 17.72 1.38 -9.39
C GLU A 326 16.39 1.66 -8.68
N ALA A 327 15.93 2.91 -8.66
CA ALA A 327 14.64 3.26 -8.06
C ALA A 327 13.46 2.99 -9.01
N VAL A 328 13.71 2.83 -10.32
CA VAL A 328 12.66 2.78 -11.35
C VAL A 328 12.71 1.50 -12.19
N THR A 329 13.83 0.77 -12.18
CA THR A 329 13.98 -0.60 -12.73
C THR A 329 13.57 -1.67 -11.75
#